data_AF-A0A8T4HES2-F1
#
_entry.id   AF-A0A8T4HES2-F1
#
_cell.length_a   1.000
_cell.length_b   1.000
_cell.length_c   1.000
_cell.angle_alpha   90.00
_cell.angle_beta   90.00
_cell.angle_gamma   90.00
#
_symmetry.space_group_name_H-M   'P 1'
#
loop_
_entity.id
_entity.type
_entity.pdbx_description
1 polymer ?
#
loop_
_entity_poly.entity_id
_entity_poly.type
_entity_poly.pdbx_seq_one_letter_code
_entity_poly.pdbx_strand_id
1 'polypeptide(L)'
;MRWPGWAMVVLFLGYGLGKAVFAAQGKLGFPGGPVVPAAEYESYARDVMDVATAQWLAASNGLLGAALFLATVVGVGRRLPRPLMLVALVLTSVGVGAGMVVLIVDGFLGLGVGWRWYHGLLGVVVLGLQTAAFWSYARAPRYAVRSSA
;
A
#
# COMPACT_ATOMS: atom_id res chain seq x y z
N MET A 1 -12.99 -15.38 3.95
CA MET A 1 -12.99 -14.49 5.14
C MET A 1 -12.61 -13.08 4.71
N ARG A 2 -13.39 -12.03 4.97
CA ARG A 2 -13.15 -10.70 4.36
C ARG A 2 -12.26 -9.76 5.18
N TRP A 3 -11.96 -10.09 6.43
CA TRP A 3 -11.24 -9.20 7.35
C TRP A 3 -9.84 -8.76 6.87
N PRO A 4 -9.00 -9.58 6.17
CA PRO A 4 -7.70 -9.09 5.72
C PRO A 4 -7.84 -7.98 4.69
N GLY A 5 -8.86 -8.06 3.82
CA GLY A 5 -9.17 -7.00 2.88
C GLY A 5 -9.55 -5.70 3.59
N TRP A 6 -10.38 -5.76 4.64
CA TRP A 6 -10.69 -4.60 5.47
C TRP A 6 -9.47 -4.02 6.19
N ALA A 7 -8.58 -4.87 6.71
CA ALA A 7 -7.33 -4.43 7.31
C ALA A 7 -6.46 -3.66 6.30
N MET A 8 -6.34 -4.17 5.07
CA MET A 8 -5.63 -3.48 4.00
C MET A 8 -6.29 -2.15 3.62
N VAL A 9 -7.63 -2.05 3.58
CA VAL A 9 -8.33 -0.76 3.38
C VAL A 9 -7.87 0.27 4.41
N VAL A 10 -7.88 -0.10 5.69
CA VAL A 10 -7.49 0.82 6.78
C VAL A 10 -6.01 1.22 6.65
N LEU A 11 -5.12 0.26 6.36
CA LEU A 11 -3.69 0.54 6.18
C LEU A 11 -3.43 1.51 5.01
N PHE A 12 -4.09 1.31 3.87
CA PHE A 12 -3.95 2.16 2.71
C PHE A 12 -4.55 3.57 2.92
N LEU A 13 -5.67 3.67 3.64
CA LEU A 13 -6.22 4.97 4.06
C LEU A 13 -5.26 5.70 5.02
N GLY A 14 -4.71 4.99 6.00
CA GLY A 14 -3.72 5.55 6.93
C GLY A 14 -2.46 6.02 6.20
N TYR A 15 -1.96 5.22 5.26
CA TYR A 15 -0.85 5.61 4.38
C TYR A 15 -1.18 6.87 3.57
N GLY A 16 -2.33 6.88 2.89
CA GLY A 16 -2.77 8.01 2.08
C GLY A 16 -2.89 9.30 2.88
N LEU A 17 -3.51 9.22 4.07
CA LEU A 17 -3.62 10.36 4.99
C LEU A 17 -2.25 10.84 5.46
N GLY A 18 -1.37 9.93 5.88
CA GLY A 18 -0.03 10.26 6.30
C GLY A 18 0.78 10.99 5.22
N LYS A 19 0.61 10.56 3.97
CA LYS A 19 1.23 11.19 2.80
C LYS A 19 0.62 12.55 2.48
N ALA A 20 -0.71 12.71 2.58
CA ALA A 20 -1.36 14.01 2.41
C ALA A 20 -0.91 15.03 3.47
N VAL A 21 -0.75 14.62 4.72
CA VAL A 21 -0.21 15.48 5.79
C VAL A 21 1.22 15.92 5.47
N PHE A 22 2.07 15.01 5.02
CA PHE A 22 3.44 15.34 4.63
C PHE A 22 3.48 16.27 3.41
N ALA A 23 2.60 16.05 2.43
CA ALA A 23 2.45 16.92 1.27
C ALA A 23 2.07 18.35 1.68
N ALA A 24 1.08 18.49 2.58
CA ALA A 24 0.65 19.78 3.11
C ALA A 24 1.74 20.51 3.93
N GLN A 25 2.69 19.76 4.49
CA GLN A 25 3.82 20.29 5.24
C GLN A 25 5.09 20.48 4.39
N GLY A 26 5.07 20.12 3.10
CA GLY A 26 6.26 20.12 2.25
C GLY A 26 7.35 19.14 2.71
N LYS A 27 6.98 18.10 3.47
CA LYS A 27 7.91 17.12 4.05
C LYS A 27 8.08 15.91 3.15
N LEU A 28 9.33 15.48 2.97
CA LEU A 28 9.69 14.22 2.33
C LEU A 28 9.76 13.10 3.38
N GLY A 29 9.51 11.86 2.96
CA GLY A 29 9.59 10.68 3.82
C GLY A 29 8.24 10.11 4.25
N PHE A 30 8.23 9.43 5.40
CA PHE A 30 7.11 8.64 5.90
C PHE A 30 6.80 8.98 7.37
N PRO A 31 5.53 9.13 7.78
CA PRO A 31 5.19 9.37 9.18
C PRO A 31 5.75 8.31 10.12
N GLY A 32 6.58 8.71 11.09
CA GLY A 32 7.23 7.80 12.03
C GLY A 32 8.48 7.09 11.48
N GLY A 33 8.82 7.31 10.21
CA GLY A 33 10.06 6.81 9.60
C GLY A 33 11.30 7.65 9.96
N PRO A 34 12.48 7.26 9.44
CA PRO A 34 13.72 8.00 9.63
C PRO A 34 13.62 9.46 9.17
N VAL A 35 14.41 10.33 9.81
CA VAL A 35 14.48 11.74 9.42
C VAL A 35 15.22 11.86 8.09
N VAL A 36 14.57 12.50 7.13
CA VAL A 36 15.15 12.76 5.81
C VAL A 36 16.07 14.00 5.88
N PRO A 37 17.36 13.91 5.51
CA PRO A 37 18.28 15.04 5.52
C PRO A 37 17.91 16.11 4.49
N ALA A 38 18.22 17.39 4.76
CA ALA A 38 17.90 18.50 3.86
C ALA A 38 18.49 18.35 2.44
N ALA A 39 19.71 17.80 2.33
CA ALA A 39 20.34 17.54 1.04
C ALA A 39 19.53 16.58 0.15
N GLU A 40 18.77 15.66 0.76
CA GLU A 40 17.92 14.70 0.03
C GLU A 40 16.65 15.37 -0.49
N TYR A 41 16.15 16.43 0.16
CA TYR A 41 15.04 17.22 -0.39
C TYR A 41 15.47 17.94 -1.67
N GLU A 42 16.66 18.55 -1.65
CA GLU A 42 17.20 19.28 -2.80
C GLU A 42 17.51 18.36 -3.98
N SER A 43 18.14 17.20 -3.73
CA SER A 43 18.40 16.23 -4.78
C SER A 43 17.10 15.65 -5.35
N TYR A 44 16.13 15.32 -4.50
CA TYR A 44 14.86 14.76 -4.95
C TYR A 44 14.07 15.75 -5.81
N ALA A 45 14.01 17.02 -5.41
CA ALA A 45 13.35 18.08 -6.16
C ALA A 45 14.03 18.36 -7.51
N ARG A 46 15.35 18.20 -7.59
CA ARG A 46 16.13 18.41 -8.82
C ARG A 46 16.00 17.24 -9.80
N ASP A 47 16.17 16.02 -9.30
CA ASP A 47 16.42 14.84 -10.14
C ASP A 47 15.17 13.98 -10.35
N VAL A 48 14.15 14.12 -9.50
CA VAL A 48 12.95 13.27 -9.52
C VAL A 48 11.69 14.10 -9.73
N MET A 49 11.26 14.86 -8.72
CA MET A 49 10.09 15.73 -8.77
C MET A 49 9.98 16.57 -7.49
N ASP A 50 9.17 17.63 -7.53
CA ASP A 50 8.78 18.40 -6.35
C ASP A 50 8.25 17.51 -5.20
N VAL A 51 8.68 17.81 -3.97
CA VAL A 51 8.39 17.00 -2.78
C VAL A 51 6.90 16.94 -2.48
N ALA A 52 6.19 18.07 -2.56
CA ALA A 52 4.76 18.09 -2.29
C ALA A 52 3.99 17.27 -3.34
N THR A 53 4.37 17.40 -4.60
CA THR A 53 3.82 16.61 -5.71
C THR A 53 4.04 15.11 -5.50
N ALA A 54 5.25 14.69 -5.12
CA ALA A 54 5.57 13.30 -4.81
C ALA A 54 4.67 12.73 -3.70
N GLN A 55 4.48 13.50 -2.64
CA GLN A 55 3.66 13.08 -1.50
C GLN A 55 2.16 13.07 -1.85
N TRP A 56 1.67 13.97 -2.70
CA TRP A 56 0.29 13.92 -3.21
C TRP A 56 0.05 12.73 -4.14
N LEU A 57 1.02 12.38 -4.99
CA LEU A 57 0.97 11.16 -5.80
C LEU A 57 0.96 9.91 -4.91
N ALA A 58 1.80 9.89 -3.87
CA ALA A 58 1.81 8.81 -2.88
C ALA A 58 0.47 8.72 -2.13
N ALA A 59 -0.13 9.85 -1.75
CA ALA A 59 -1.44 9.89 -1.12
C ALA A 59 -2.53 9.33 -2.04
N SER A 60 -2.50 9.72 -3.31
CA SER A 60 -3.41 9.22 -4.35
C SER A 60 -3.27 7.71 -4.55
N ASN A 61 -2.03 7.20 -4.58
CA ASN A 61 -1.76 5.76 -4.61
C ASN A 61 -2.32 5.03 -3.37
N GLY A 62 -2.25 5.68 -2.20
CA GLY A 62 -2.90 5.22 -0.98
C GLY A 62 -4.41 5.03 -1.16
N LEU A 63 -5.09 6.06 -1.67
CA LEU A 63 -6.53 6.01 -1.93
C LEU A 63 -6.92 4.96 -2.98
N LEU A 64 -6.13 4.82 -4.05
CA LEU A 64 -6.34 3.79 -5.08
C LEU A 64 -6.19 2.38 -4.50
N GLY A 65 -5.17 2.14 -3.67
CA GLY A 65 -5.00 0.88 -2.96
C GLY A 65 -6.18 0.58 -2.03
N ALA A 66 -6.63 1.58 -1.26
CA ALA A 66 -7.80 1.44 -0.40
C ALA A 66 -9.07 1.08 -1.21
N ALA A 67 -9.31 1.75 -2.34
CA ALA A 67 -10.42 1.47 -3.22
C ALA A 67 -10.36 0.05 -3.81
N LEU A 68 -9.17 -0.41 -4.21
CA LEU A 68 -8.95 -1.77 -4.71
C LEU A 68 -9.30 -2.80 -3.64
N PHE A 69 -8.77 -2.68 -2.41
CA PHE A 69 -9.08 -3.62 -1.34
C PHE A 69 -10.54 -3.56 -0.91
N LEU A 70 -11.14 -2.37 -0.91
CA LEU A 70 -12.57 -2.21 -0.64
C LEU A 70 -13.39 -2.99 -1.68
N ALA A 71 -13.03 -2.90 -2.96
CA ALA A 71 -13.68 -3.64 -4.02
C ALA A 71 -13.59 -5.17 -3.86
N THR A 72 -12.54 -5.68 -3.19
CA THR A 72 -12.45 -7.13 -2.88
C THR A 72 -13.46 -7.60 -1.83
N VAL A 73 -13.92 -6.71 -0.94
CA VAL A 73 -14.75 -7.04 0.23
C VAL A 73 -16.20 -6.58 0.12
N VAL A 74 -16.52 -5.53 -0.65
CA VAL A 74 -17.90 -5.03 -0.82
C VAL A 74 -18.60 -5.69 -2.01
N GLY A 75 -19.92 -5.87 -1.90
CA GLY A 75 -20.71 -6.59 -2.91
C GLY A 75 -20.63 -5.98 -4.32
N VAL A 76 -20.66 -4.65 -4.42
CA VAL A 76 -20.59 -3.92 -5.71
C VAL A 76 -19.24 -4.13 -6.39
N GLY A 77 -18.12 -3.96 -5.66
CA GLY A 77 -16.78 -4.15 -6.21
C GLY A 77 -16.51 -5.59 -6.65
N ARG A 78 -17.13 -6.57 -5.98
CA ARG A 78 -17.03 -7.99 -6.37
C ARG A 78 -17.78 -8.35 -7.66
N ARG A 79 -18.49 -7.40 -8.27
CA ARG A 79 -19.07 -7.53 -9.62
C ARG A 79 -18.05 -7.24 -10.74
N LEU A 80 -16.90 -6.64 -10.41
CA LEU A 80 -15.85 -6.34 -11.38
C LEU A 80 -15.28 -7.63 -12.02
N PRO A 81 -14.80 -7.57 -13.27
CA PRO A 81 -14.20 -8.72 -13.94
C PRO A 81 -13.06 -9.31 -13.11
N ARG A 82 -13.21 -10.59 -12.73
CA ARG A 82 -12.24 -11.26 -11.84
C ARG A 82 -10.79 -11.25 -12.37
N PRO A 83 -10.52 -11.47 -13.68
CA PRO A 83 -9.16 -11.38 -14.20
C PRO A 83 -8.54 -9.99 -13.97
N LEU A 84 -9.31 -8.93 -14.23
CA LEU A 84 -8.87 -7.55 -14.00
C LEU A 84 -8.52 -7.30 -12.52
N MET A 85 -9.38 -7.76 -11.62
CA MET A 85 -9.13 -7.64 -10.17
C MET A 85 -7.88 -8.41 -9.73
N LEU A 86 -7.66 -9.62 -10.25
CA LEU A 86 -6.48 -10.41 -9.93
C LEU A 86 -5.20 -9.75 -10.45
N VAL A 87 -5.21 -9.22 -11.68
CA VAL A 87 -4.08 -8.46 -12.23
C VAL A 87 -3.79 -7.24 -11.35
N ALA A 88 -4.81 -6.45 -10.99
CA ALA A 88 -4.65 -5.29 -10.12
C ALA A 88 -4.06 -5.68 -8.75
N LEU A 89 -4.51 -6.79 -8.16
CA LEU A 89 -3.98 -7.31 -6.91
C LEU A 89 -2.53 -7.81 -7.04
N VAL A 90 -2.16 -8.43 -8.17
CA VAL A 90 -0.77 -8.83 -8.44
C VAL A 90 0.12 -7.61 -8.52
N LEU A 91 -0.24 -6.62 -9.34
CA LEU A 91 0.52 -5.37 -9.49
C LEU A 91 0.70 -4.65 -8.14
N THR A 92 -0.38 -4.57 -7.36
CA THR A 92 -0.34 -3.99 -6.01
C THR A 92 0.57 -4.80 -5.08
N SER A 93 0.51 -6.13 -5.15
CA SER A 93 1.35 -7.01 -4.32
C SER A 93 2.84 -6.86 -4.64
N VAL A 94 3.19 -6.65 -5.92
CA VAL A 94 4.58 -6.37 -6.32
C VAL A 94 5.04 -5.02 -5.75
N GLY A 95 4.25 -3.96 -5.94
CA GLY A 95 4.61 -2.61 -5.45
C GLY A 95 4.72 -2.52 -3.92
N VAL A 96 3.71 -3.03 -3.20
CA VAL A 96 3.74 -3.11 -1.73
C VAL A 96 4.87 -4.03 -1.28
N GLY A 97 5.03 -5.18 -1.94
CA GLY A 97 6.02 -6.18 -1.58
C GLY A 97 7.44 -5.64 -1.63
N ALA A 98 7.79 -4.92 -2.71
CA ALA A 98 9.08 -4.26 -2.84
C ALA A 98 9.34 -3.28 -1.69
N GLY A 99 8.35 -2.43 -1.36
CA GLY A 99 8.47 -1.48 -0.25
C GLY A 99 8.66 -2.19 1.11
N MET A 100 7.89 -3.24 1.38
CA MET A 100 8.01 -3.98 2.64
C MET A 100 9.34 -4.74 2.75
N VAL A 101 9.87 -5.27 1.64
CA VAL A 101 11.21 -5.89 1.63
C VAL A 101 12.27 -4.87 2.03
N VAL A 102 12.19 -3.63 1.54
CA VAL A 102 13.11 -2.55 1.97
C VAL A 102 12.99 -2.29 3.47
N LEU A 103 11.76 -2.17 4.02
CA LEU A 103 11.57 -1.97 5.47
C LEU A 103 12.12 -3.14 6.30
N ILE A 104 11.94 -4.39 5.83
CA ILE A 104 12.40 -5.60 6.52
C ILE A 104 13.93 -5.66 6.52
N VAL A 105 14.54 -5.51 5.35
CA VAL A 105 15.99 -5.61 5.17
C VAL A 105 16.68 -4.50 5.96
N ASP A 106 16.24 -3.26 5.83
CA ASP A 106 16.84 -2.16 6.59
C ASP A 106 16.56 -2.28 8.09
N GLY A 107 15.31 -2.59 8.47
CA GLY A 107 14.91 -2.71 9.87
C GLY A 107 15.66 -3.78 10.66
N PHE A 108 15.98 -4.92 10.05
CA PHE A 108 16.64 -6.04 10.74
C PHE A 108 18.14 -6.13 10.47
N LEU A 109 18.61 -5.68 9.30
CA LEU A 109 20.01 -5.83 8.88
C LEU A 109 20.76 -4.48 8.82
N GLY A 110 20.05 -3.34 8.92
CA GLY A 110 20.64 -2.00 8.87
C GLY A 110 21.20 -1.62 7.50
N LEU A 111 20.67 -2.20 6.42
CA LEU A 111 21.18 -2.04 5.05
C LEU A 111 20.48 -0.93 4.23
N GLY A 112 20.07 0.18 4.87
CA GLY A 112 19.32 1.23 4.18
C GLY A 112 19.33 2.60 4.87
N VAL A 113 18.15 3.19 4.98
CA VAL A 113 17.90 4.61 5.33
C VAL A 113 17.74 4.80 6.85
N GLY A 114 17.97 3.75 7.65
CA GLY A 114 17.93 3.80 9.10
C GLY A 114 16.58 3.41 9.70
N TRP A 115 15.79 2.58 9.02
CA TRP A 115 14.58 2.00 9.60
C TRP A 115 14.91 1.18 10.85
N ARG A 116 14.08 1.29 11.88
CA ARG A 116 14.24 0.55 13.16
C ARG A 116 13.59 -0.83 13.08
N TRP A 117 14.02 -1.78 13.92
CA TRP A 117 13.53 -3.17 13.95
C TRP A 117 12.00 -3.32 13.93
N TYR A 118 11.26 -2.46 14.63
CA TYR A 118 9.80 -2.52 14.67
C TYR A 118 9.14 -2.16 13.33
N HIS A 119 9.82 -1.39 12.48
CA HIS A 119 9.40 -1.17 11.09
C HIS A 119 9.62 -2.41 10.23
N GLY A 120 10.68 -3.18 10.50
CA GLY A 120 10.88 -4.48 9.89
C GLY A 120 9.73 -5.43 10.23
N LEU A 121 9.31 -5.48 11.50
CA LEU A 121 8.13 -6.24 11.92
C LEU A 121 6.85 -5.74 11.24
N LEU A 122 6.66 -4.43 11.15
CA LEU A 122 5.53 -3.85 10.41
C LEU A 122 5.53 -4.33 8.96
N GLY A 123 6.69 -4.36 8.30
CA GLY A 123 6.84 -4.88 6.94
C GLY A 123 6.38 -6.33 6.80
N VAL A 124 6.78 -7.20 7.74
CA VAL A 124 6.34 -8.62 7.77
C VAL A 124 4.83 -8.72 7.95
N VAL A 125 4.25 -7.94 8.88
CA VAL A 125 2.82 -7.94 9.14
C VAL A 125 2.03 -7.49 7.92
N VAL A 126 2.44 -6.40 7.26
CA VAL A 126 1.78 -5.88 6.06
C VAL A 126 1.87 -6.88 4.90
N LEU A 127 3.02 -7.52 4.68
CA LEU A 127 3.16 -8.60 3.69
C LEU A 127 2.22 -9.77 3.97
N GLY A 128 2.11 -10.20 5.23
CA GLY A 128 1.22 -11.27 5.64
C GLY A 128 -0.24 -10.92 5.40
N LEU A 129 -0.66 -9.70 5.77
CA LEU A 129 -2.01 -9.20 5.54
C LEU A 129 -2.35 -9.08 4.06
N GLN A 130 -1.43 -8.53 3.25
CA GLN A 130 -1.55 -8.42 1.80
C GLN A 130 -1.74 -9.80 1.16
N THR A 131 -0.91 -10.77 1.55
CA THR A 131 -1.00 -12.16 1.06
C THR A 131 -2.33 -12.81 1.47
N ALA A 132 -2.75 -12.64 2.72
CA ALA A 132 -4.02 -13.16 3.21
C ALA A 132 -5.23 -12.52 2.50
N ALA A 133 -5.19 -11.22 2.23
CA ALA A 133 -6.22 -10.50 1.49
C ALA A 133 -6.32 -10.98 0.03
N PHE A 134 -5.18 -11.07 -0.65
CA PHE A 134 -5.09 -11.63 -2.00
C PHE A 134 -5.69 -13.04 -2.03
N TRP A 135 -5.20 -13.92 -1.15
CA TRP A 135 -5.61 -15.33 -1.11
C TRP A 135 -7.10 -15.49 -0.84
N SER A 136 -7.64 -14.70 0.09
CA SER A 136 -9.06 -14.70 0.41
C SER A 136 -9.92 -14.30 -0.79
N TYR A 137 -9.52 -13.26 -1.53
CA TYR A 137 -10.21 -12.87 -2.75
C TYR A 137 -10.09 -13.93 -3.85
N ALA A 138 -8.88 -14.44 -4.06
CA ALA A 138 -8.56 -15.42 -5.10
C ALA A 138 -9.27 -16.76 -4.89
N ARG A 139 -9.57 -17.18 -3.66
CA ARG A 139 -10.32 -18.41 -3.37
C ARG A 139 -11.83 -18.23 -3.25
N ALA A 140 -12.32 -17.00 -3.26
CA ALA A 140 -13.75 -16.77 -3.08
C ALA A 140 -14.55 -17.36 -4.28
N PRO A 141 -15.61 -18.15 -4.02
CA PRO A 141 -16.44 -18.69 -5.08
C PRO A 141 -17.07 -17.56 -5.89
N ARG A 142 -17.21 -17.77 -7.21
CA ARG A 142 -18.09 -16.93 -8.02
C ARG A 142 -19.51 -17.22 -7.56
N TYR A 143 -20.28 -16.21 -7.16
CA TYR A 143 -21.73 -16.38 -7.18
C TYR A 143 -22.07 -16.65 -8.64
N ALA A 144 -22.45 -17.89 -8.95
CA ALA A 144 -23.08 -18.19 -10.22
C ALA A 144 -24.31 -17.28 -10.28
N VAL A 145 -24.36 -16.41 -11.29
CA VAL A 145 -25.60 -15.76 -11.66
C VAL A 145 -26.56 -16.92 -11.94
N ARG A 146 -27.52 -17.15 -11.04
CA ARG A 146 -28.65 -18.01 -11.36
C ARG A 146 -29.33 -17.29 -12.51
N SER A 147 -29.18 -17.80 -13.73
CA SER A 147 -30.04 -17.39 -14.84
C SER A 147 -31.45 -17.79 -14.42
N SER A 148 -32.25 -16.84 -13.96
CA SER A 148 -33.70 -16.99 -13.98
C SER A 148 -34.11 -17.09 -15.44
N ALA A 149 -34.86 -18.16 -15.71
CA ALA A 149 -35.38 -18.59 -17.01
C ALA A 149 -36.13 -17.51 -17.78
#